data_AF-A0A7J4EEV8-F1
#
_entry.id   AF-A0A7J4EEV8-F1
#
_cell.length_a   1.000
_cell.length_b   1.000
_cell.length_c   1.000
_cell.angle_alpha   90.00
_cell.angle_beta   90.00
_cell.angle_gamma   90.00
#
_symmetry.space_group_name_H-M   'P 1'
#
loop_
_entity.id
_entity.type
_entity.pdbx_description
1 polymer ?
#
loop_
_entity_poly.entity_id
_entity_poly.type
_entity_poly.pdbx_seq_one_letter_code
_entity_poly.pdbx_strand_id
1 'polypeptide(L)'
;MERGKANIIAVAGKGGTGKTVIASLLLKFLAENGPGRVLAIDADPATCLPSTLGVKVNKTIGDVREEIASPSQVFFSEDMPTDMLIEYKIEEIMVNTPRFSVLAMGRSEGIGCYCLINDMLRHFIDKLSARFSTILIDCEAGLEHL
;
A
#
# COMPACT_ATOMS: atom_id res chain seq x y z
N MET A 1 5.87 -17.36 20.20
CA MET A 1 5.82 -17.79 18.80
C MET A 1 6.48 -16.70 17.98
N GLU A 2 7.70 -16.94 17.49
CA GLU A 2 8.29 -16.07 16.47
C GLU A 2 7.37 -16.12 15.24
N ARG A 3 6.74 -15.00 14.90
CA ARG A 3 6.00 -14.89 13.63
C ARG A 3 7.05 -14.81 12.53
N GLY A 4 7.05 -15.80 11.63
CA GLY A 4 7.89 -15.76 10.44
C GLY A 4 7.58 -14.52 9.59
N LYS A 5 8.59 -14.05 8.84
CA LYS A 5 8.45 -12.96 7.87
C LYS A 5 7.26 -13.24 6.93
N ALA A 6 6.47 -12.22 6.59
CA ALA A 6 5.42 -12.36 5.59
C ALA A 6 5.99 -12.81 4.25
N ASN A 7 5.25 -13.65 3.53
CA ASN A 7 5.58 -13.97 2.15
C ASN A 7 5.27 -12.77 1.27
N ILE A 8 6.27 -12.24 0.57
CA ILE A 8 6.07 -11.12 -0.36
C ILE A 8 5.99 -11.68 -1.78
N ILE A 9 4.91 -11.37 -2.47
CA ILE A 9 4.69 -11.73 -3.87
C ILE A 9 4.50 -10.43 -4.65
N ALA A 10 5.34 -10.18 -5.65
CA ALA A 10 5.20 -9.04 -6.55
C ALA A 10 4.80 -9.54 -7.95
N VAL A 11 3.78 -8.91 -8.54
CA VAL A 11 3.31 -9.19 -9.90
C VAL A 11 3.78 -8.04 -10.79
N ALA A 12 4.77 -8.32 -11.64
CA ALA A 12 5.41 -7.34 -12.51
C ALA A 12 5.47 -7.81 -13.97
N GLY A 13 5.61 -6.86 -14.91
CA GLY A 13 5.60 -7.15 -16.35
C GLY A 13 5.18 -5.95 -17.21
N LYS A 14 5.21 -6.11 -18.53
CA LYS A 14 4.91 -5.03 -19.50
C LYS A 14 3.47 -4.51 -19.37
N GLY A 15 3.22 -3.31 -19.89
CA GLY A 15 1.88 -2.73 -19.97
C GLY A 15 0.91 -3.62 -20.75
N GLY A 16 -0.33 -3.73 -20.30
CA GLY A 16 -1.37 -4.50 -20.98
C GLY A 16 -1.27 -6.03 -20.89
N THR A 17 -0.35 -6.58 -20.09
CA THR A 17 -0.16 -8.04 -19.94
C THR A 17 -1.16 -8.72 -19.00
N GLY A 18 -2.09 -7.96 -18.40
CA GLY A 18 -3.11 -8.50 -17.49
C GLY A 18 -2.64 -8.72 -16.04
N LYS A 19 -1.56 -8.05 -15.61
CA LYS A 19 -0.99 -8.15 -14.25
C LYS A 19 -2.04 -7.99 -13.14
N THR A 20 -2.80 -6.91 -13.18
CA THR A 20 -3.86 -6.63 -12.21
C THR A 20 -4.93 -7.71 -12.15
N VAL A 21 -5.23 -8.36 -13.29
CA VAL A 21 -6.17 -9.50 -13.32
C VAL A 21 -5.56 -10.70 -12.60
N ILE A 22 -4.30 -11.02 -12.89
CA ILE A 22 -3.58 -12.11 -12.21
C ILE A 22 -3.44 -11.81 -10.71
N ALA A 23 -3.09 -10.59 -10.34
CA ALA A 23 -3.00 -10.15 -8.95
C ALA A 23 -4.35 -10.28 -8.23
N SER A 24 -5.46 -9.88 -8.88
CA SER A 24 -6.81 -10.02 -8.30
C SER A 24 -7.20 -11.48 -8.06
N LEU A 25 -6.93 -12.36 -9.03
CA LEU A 25 -7.21 -13.79 -8.91
C LEU A 25 -6.34 -14.44 -7.82
N LEU A 26 -5.06 -14.07 -7.77
CA LEU A 26 -4.13 -14.58 -6.77
C LEU A 26 -4.51 -14.11 -5.36
N LEU A 27 -4.89 -12.83 -5.20
CA LEU A 27 -5.39 -12.29 -3.93
C LEU A 27 -6.60 -13.07 -3.46
N LYS A 28 -7.58 -13.30 -4.34
CA LYS A 28 -8.78 -14.06 -4.01
C LYS A 28 -8.43 -15.48 -3.55
N PHE A 29 -7.57 -16.18 -4.29
CA PHE A 29 -7.13 -17.52 -3.94
C PHE A 29 -6.43 -17.56 -2.57
N LEU A 30 -5.49 -16.63 -2.33
CA LEU A 30 -4.74 -16.54 -1.08
C LEU A 30 -5.62 -16.13 0.11
N ALA A 31 -6.60 -15.24 -0.10
CA ALA A 31 -7.52 -14.83 0.94
C ALA A 31 -8.53 -15.93 1.30
N GLU A 32 -8.81 -16.86 0.39
CA GLU A 32 -9.71 -18.01 0.62
C GLU A 32 -9.00 -19.25 1.18
N ASN A 33 -7.76 -19.51 0.76
CA ASN A 33 -7.05 -20.77 1.02
C ASN A 33 -5.71 -20.59 1.74
N GLY A 34 -5.25 -19.36 1.91
CA GLY A 34 -3.95 -19.05 2.49
C GLY A 34 -3.93 -19.21 4.02
N PRO A 35 -2.71 -19.24 4.61
CA PRO A 35 -2.52 -19.49 6.04
C PRO A 35 -2.90 -18.32 6.95
N GLY A 36 -3.36 -17.21 6.39
CA GLY A 36 -3.69 -16.00 7.14
C GLY A 36 -4.15 -14.85 6.26
N ARG A 37 -4.22 -13.67 6.86
CA ARG A 37 -4.70 -12.46 6.19
C ARG A 37 -3.67 -11.96 5.18
N VAL A 38 -4.16 -11.55 4.01
CA VAL A 38 -3.37 -10.99 2.92
C VAL A 38 -3.51 -9.48 2.90
N LEU A 39 -2.39 -8.78 2.70
CA LEU A 39 -2.38 -7.36 2.33
C LEU A 39 -2.10 -7.25 0.82
N ALA A 40 -2.97 -6.56 0.10
CA ALA A 40 -2.76 -6.18 -1.28
C ALA A 40 -2.27 -4.73 -1.35
N ILE A 41 -1.19 -4.48 -2.08
CA ILE A 41 -0.64 -3.16 -2.34
C ILE A 41 -0.75 -2.90 -3.85
N ASP A 42 -1.56 -1.93 -4.23
CA ASP A 42 -1.59 -1.41 -5.59
C ASP A 42 -0.45 -0.39 -5.75
N ALA A 43 0.62 -0.77 -6.44
CA ALA A 43 1.75 0.08 -6.74
C ALA A 43 1.64 0.75 -8.13
N ASP A 44 0.42 0.85 -8.66
CA ASP A 44 0.08 1.60 -9.87
C ASP A 44 -0.49 3.00 -9.50
N PRO A 45 0.07 4.11 -10.02
CA PRO A 45 -0.50 5.45 -9.88
C PRO A 45 -1.97 5.54 -10.33
N ALA A 46 -2.38 4.75 -11.33
CA ALA A 46 -3.75 4.73 -11.84
C ALA A 46 -4.75 4.03 -10.91
N THR A 47 -4.27 3.34 -9.86
CA THR A 47 -5.10 2.68 -8.84
C THR A 47 -6.15 1.71 -9.43
N CYS A 48 -5.69 0.71 -10.17
CA CYS A 48 -6.55 -0.22 -10.92
C CYS A 48 -7.00 -1.43 -10.10
N LEU A 49 -6.22 -1.86 -9.10
CA LEU A 49 -6.47 -3.07 -8.35
C LEU A 49 -7.70 -2.97 -7.42
N PRO A 50 -7.88 -1.91 -6.61
CA PRO A 50 -9.05 -1.80 -5.72
C PRO A 50 -10.38 -1.84 -6.48
N SER A 51 -10.44 -1.16 -7.62
CA SER A 51 -11.61 -1.14 -8.51
C SER A 51 -11.97 -2.53 -9.01
N THR A 52 -10.97 -3.32 -9.40
CA THR A 52 -11.14 -4.72 -9.86
C THR A 52 -11.66 -5.63 -8.74
N LEU A 53 -11.32 -5.31 -7.48
CA LEU A 53 -11.75 -6.04 -6.29
C LEU A 53 -13.11 -5.57 -5.75
N GLY A 54 -13.73 -4.54 -6.34
CA GLY A 54 -14.96 -3.93 -5.83
C GLY A 54 -14.75 -3.18 -4.51
N VAL A 55 -13.52 -2.74 -4.24
CA VAL A 55 -13.14 -2.04 -3.00
C VAL A 55 -13.04 -0.55 -3.29
N LYS A 56 -13.79 0.25 -2.51
CA LYS A 56 -13.71 1.71 -2.59
C LYS A 56 -12.55 2.21 -1.73
N VAL A 57 -11.53 2.77 -2.39
CA VAL A 57 -10.44 3.51 -1.74
C VAL A 57 -10.77 4.99 -1.79
N ASN A 58 -10.74 5.66 -0.64
CA ASN A 58 -11.04 7.10 -0.53
C ASN A 58 -9.77 7.97 -0.52
N LYS A 59 -8.65 7.40 -0.07
CA LYS A 59 -7.34 8.05 0.03
C LYS A 59 -6.24 7.04 -0.24
N THR A 60 -5.12 7.52 -0.75
CA THR A 60 -3.95 6.75 -1.17
C THR A 60 -2.71 7.18 -0.40
N ILE A 61 -1.62 6.44 -0.56
CA ILE A 61 -0.32 6.81 0.03
C ILE A 61 0.19 8.13 -0.57
N GLY A 62 -0.12 8.41 -1.84
CA GLY A 62 0.13 9.68 -2.49
C GLY A 62 -0.54 10.86 -1.78
N ASP A 63 -1.82 10.70 -1.40
CA ASP A 63 -2.54 11.73 -0.65
C ASP A 63 -1.92 11.98 0.72
N VAL A 64 -1.55 10.91 1.44
CA VAL A 64 -0.87 11.00 2.75
C VAL A 64 0.46 11.74 2.61
N ARG A 65 1.21 11.47 1.55
CA ARG A 65 2.48 12.15 1.26
C ARG A 65 2.29 13.65 1.07
N GLU A 66 1.24 14.06 0.38
CA GLU A 66 0.93 15.48 0.14
C GLU A 66 0.43 16.19 1.40
N GLU A 67 -0.40 15.52 2.21
CA GLU A 67 -0.85 16.02 3.52
C GLU A 67 0.35 16.29 4.44
N ILE A 68 1.29 15.35 4.55
CA ILE A 68 2.48 15.49 5.41
C ILE A 68 3.45 16.55 4.88
N ALA A 69 3.61 16.64 3.55
CA ALA A 69 4.47 17.63 2.93
C ALA A 69 3.89 19.06 2.98
N SER A 70 2.62 19.22 3.37
CA SER A 70 1.93 20.50 3.50
C SER A 70 1.49 20.76 4.95
N PRO A 71 2.40 21.14 5.87
CA PRO A 71 2.15 21.23 7.32
C PRO A 71 0.97 22.12 7.70
N SER A 72 0.62 23.10 6.86
CA SER A 72 -0.50 24.01 7.09
C SER A 72 -1.89 23.35 7.09
N GLN A 73 -2.01 22.08 6.68
CA GLN A 73 -3.28 21.34 6.69
C GLN A 73 -3.35 20.23 7.77
N VAL A 74 -2.31 20.08 8.58
CA VAL A 74 -2.18 18.96 9.52
C VAL A 74 -2.68 19.39 10.90
N PHE A 75 -3.83 18.85 11.34
CA PHE A 75 -4.46 19.09 12.64
C PHE A 75 -3.74 18.44 13.85
N PHE A 76 -2.45 18.12 13.73
CA PHE A 76 -1.71 17.43 14.81
C PHE A 76 -0.72 18.40 15.47
N SER A 77 -0.58 18.27 16.79
CA SER A 77 0.35 19.06 17.60
C SER A 77 1.78 18.96 17.06
N GLU A 78 2.52 20.06 17.09
CA GLU A 78 3.95 20.13 16.71
C GLU A 78 4.83 19.08 17.43
N ASP A 79 4.33 18.50 18.52
CA ASP A 79 4.99 17.49 19.34
C ASP A 79 4.87 16.03 18.86
N MET A 80 4.10 15.72 17.80
CA MET A 80 3.96 14.34 17.32
C MET A 80 5.12 13.93 16.40
N PRO A 81 5.83 12.82 16.69
CA PRO A 81 6.83 12.26 15.79
C PRO A 81 6.25 11.91 14.40
N THR A 82 6.96 12.26 13.32
CA THR A 82 6.50 12.05 11.93
C THR A 82 6.25 10.58 11.61
N ASP A 83 6.98 9.66 12.23
CA ASP A 83 6.78 8.22 12.06
C ASP A 83 5.44 7.78 12.63
N MET A 84 5.09 8.22 13.84
CA MET A 84 3.79 7.96 14.45
C MET A 84 2.64 8.52 13.62
N LEU A 85 2.82 9.72 13.03
CA LEU A 85 1.86 10.32 12.13
C LEU A 85 1.66 9.47 10.86
N ILE A 86 2.75 9.00 10.24
CA ILE A 86 2.67 8.13 9.07
C ILE A 86 1.97 6.82 9.41
N GLU A 87 2.29 6.19 10.55
CA GLU A 87 1.63 4.96 10.99
C GLU A 87 0.11 5.15 11.08
N TYR A 88 -0.32 6.19 11.80
CA TYR A 88 -1.73 6.51 11.97
C TYR A 88 -2.42 6.75 10.63
N LYS A 89 -1.79 7.51 9.73
CA LYS A 89 -2.34 7.83 8.40
C LYS A 89 -2.44 6.58 7.52
N ILE A 90 -1.44 5.70 7.55
CA ILE A 90 -1.44 4.46 6.79
C ILE A 90 -2.57 3.53 7.26
N GLU A 91 -2.78 3.42 8.57
CA GLU A 91 -3.93 2.69 9.13
C GLU A 91 -5.26 3.32 8.72
N GLU A 92 -5.36 4.66 8.72
CA GLU A 92 -6.56 5.41 8.31
C GLU A 92 -6.94 5.12 6.85
N ILE A 93 -5.96 5.08 5.94
CA ILE A 93 -6.22 4.86 4.51
C ILE A 93 -6.32 3.37 4.12
N MET A 94 -5.87 2.45 4.97
CA MET A 94 -5.95 1.02 4.70
C MET A 94 -7.40 0.55 4.69
N VAL A 95 -7.84 0.02 3.55
CA VAL A 95 -9.19 -0.53 3.45
C VAL A 95 -9.18 -1.98 3.92
N ASN A 96 -9.81 -2.21 5.07
CA ASN A 96 -9.93 -3.53 5.67
C ASN A 96 -11.23 -4.21 5.24
N THR A 97 -11.12 -5.30 4.49
CA THR A 97 -12.26 -6.19 4.19
C THR A 97 -12.27 -7.39 5.15
N PRO A 98 -13.34 -8.21 5.19
CA PRO A 98 -13.34 -9.44 5.99
C PRO A 98 -12.28 -10.48 5.58
N ARG A 99 -11.75 -10.40 4.35
CA ARG A 99 -10.87 -11.44 3.77
C ARG A 99 -9.42 -10.97 3.53
N PHE A 100 -9.25 -9.70 3.19
CA PHE A 100 -7.95 -9.10 2.89
C PHE A 100 -7.96 -7.60 3.22
N SER A 101 -6.78 -6.99 3.24
CA SER A 101 -6.63 -5.54 3.34
C SER A 101 -6.04 -4.98 2.05
N VAL A 102 -6.35 -3.72 1.74
CA VAL A 102 -5.86 -3.05 0.53
C VAL A 102 -5.24 -1.71 0.91
N LEU A 103 -4.05 -1.45 0.35
CA LEU A 103 -3.43 -0.14 0.27
C LEU A 103 -3.24 0.21 -1.21
N ALA A 104 -3.42 1.48 -1.55
CA ALA A 104 -3.16 1.99 -2.90
C ALA A 104 -2.09 3.07 -2.83
N MET A 105 -1.11 3.01 -3.73
CA MET A 105 -0.09 4.04 -3.85
C MET A 105 -0.70 5.34 -4.35
N GLY A 106 -1.52 5.28 -5.41
CA GLY A 106 -2.08 6.46 -6.04
C GLY A 106 -1.02 7.32 -6.75
N ARG A 107 -1.49 8.18 -7.65
CA ARG A 107 -0.65 9.19 -8.25
C ARG A 107 -0.34 10.27 -7.23
N SER A 108 0.86 10.80 -7.29
CA SER A 108 1.28 11.85 -6.37
C SER A 108 1.88 12.99 -7.17
N GLU A 109 1.24 14.15 -7.07
CA GLU A 109 1.32 15.30 -7.99
C GLU A 109 2.10 16.48 -7.39
N GLY A 110 2.41 16.43 -6.09
CA GLY A 110 3.13 17.51 -5.41
C GLY A 110 4.58 17.74 -5.90
N ILE A 111 5.02 19.00 -5.81
CA ILE A 111 6.41 19.43 -6.06
C ILE A 111 7.19 19.28 -4.74
N GLY A 112 8.26 18.48 -4.71
CA GLY A 112 9.08 18.34 -3.49
C GLY A 112 10.06 17.17 -3.50
N CYS A 113 10.99 17.19 -2.55
CA CYS A 113 11.90 16.07 -2.31
C CYS A 113 11.25 15.09 -1.32
N TYR A 114 10.64 14.03 -1.85
CA TYR A 114 9.86 13.06 -1.07
C TYR A 114 10.65 11.86 -0.55
N CYS A 115 11.98 11.85 -0.72
CA CYS A 115 12.82 10.70 -0.41
C CYS A 115 12.68 10.25 1.05
N LEU A 116 12.63 11.21 2.00
CA LEU A 116 12.46 10.90 3.43
C LEU A 116 11.10 10.24 3.71
N ILE A 117 10.02 10.79 3.15
CA ILE A 117 8.66 10.24 3.34
C ILE A 117 8.55 8.87 2.70
N ASN A 118 9.14 8.67 1.51
CA ASN A 118 9.15 7.37 0.83
C ASN A 118 9.93 6.31 1.61
N ASP A 119 11.07 6.66 2.20
CA ASP A 119 11.86 5.74 3.04
C ASP A 119 11.07 5.35 4.30
N MET A 120 10.43 6.31 4.95
CA MET A 120 9.55 6.05 6.09
C MET A 120 8.35 5.18 5.70
N LEU A 121 7.72 5.44 4.57
CA LEU A 121 6.62 4.61 4.05
C LEU A 121 7.06 3.17 3.77
N ARG A 122 8.23 2.98 3.16
CA ARG A 122 8.83 1.64 2.97
C ARG A 122 9.03 0.94 4.32
N HIS A 123 9.61 1.64 5.29
CA HIS A 123 9.81 1.12 6.64
C HIS A 123 8.48 0.73 7.33
N PHE A 124 7.41 1.50 7.12
CA PHE A 124 6.09 1.17 7.66
C PHE A 124 5.43 -0.02 6.98
N ILE A 125 5.54 -0.14 5.66
CA ILE A 125 5.06 -1.32 4.93
C ILE A 125 5.79 -2.58 5.43
N ASP A 126 7.10 -2.47 5.68
CA ASP A 126 7.89 -3.55 6.29
C ASP A 126 7.42 -3.89 7.71
N LYS A 127 7.09 -2.90 8.54
CA LYS A 127 6.47 -3.15 9.88
C LYS A 127 5.10 -3.80 9.77
N LEU A 128 4.27 -3.36 8.83
CA LEU A 128 2.95 -3.94 8.57
C LEU A 128 3.05 -5.42 8.17
N SER A 129 4.15 -5.83 7.53
CA SER A 129 4.38 -7.23 7.16
C SER A 129 4.24 -8.20 8.34
N ALA A 130 4.55 -7.78 9.57
CA ALA A 130 4.40 -8.64 10.76
C ALA A 130 2.94 -9.03 11.07
N ARG A 131 1.95 -8.32 10.50
CA ARG A 131 0.51 -8.55 10.71
C ARG A 131 -0.13 -9.44 9.65
N PHE A 132 0.52 -9.61 8.51
CA PHE A 132 -0.02 -10.35 7.36
C PHE A 132 0.81 -11.60 7.10
N SER A 133 0.16 -12.70 6.72
CA SER A 133 0.90 -13.90 6.30
C SER A 133 1.51 -13.72 4.90
N THR A 134 0.86 -12.88 4.09
CA THR A 134 1.25 -12.62 2.71
C THR A 134 1.02 -11.15 2.36
N ILE A 135 1.99 -10.54 1.67
CA ILE A 135 1.84 -9.26 0.99
C ILE A 135 1.87 -9.53 -0.51
N LEU A 136 0.84 -9.08 -1.21
CA LEU A 136 0.74 -9.13 -2.66
C LEU A 136 0.87 -7.71 -3.22
N ILE A 137 1.83 -7.48 -4.10
CA ILE A 137 2.10 -6.18 -4.72
C ILE A 137 1.75 -6.28 -6.21
N ASP A 138 0.80 -5.48 -6.67
CA ASP A 138 0.51 -5.30 -8.10
C ASP A 138 1.31 -4.10 -8.61
N CYS A 139 2.31 -4.33 -9.45
CA CYS A 139 3.20 -3.27 -9.93
C CYS A 139 2.72 -2.68 -11.26
N GLU A 140 2.92 -1.38 -11.48
CA GLU A 140 2.79 -0.76 -12.80
C GLU A 140 3.76 -1.40 -13.82
N ALA A 141 3.52 -1.13 -15.11
CA ALA A 141 4.51 -1.37 -16.15
C ALA A 141 5.71 -0.42 -16.02
N GLY A 142 6.87 -0.98 -15.68
CA GLY A 142 8.12 -0.22 -15.60
C GLY A 142 8.80 -0.45 -14.25
N LEU A 143 9.83 -1.30 -14.25
CA LEU A 143 10.64 -1.58 -13.05
C LEU A 143 11.70 -0.49 -12.80
N GLU A 144 11.65 0.62 -13.52
CA GLU A 144 12.58 1.76 -13.40
C GLU A 144 12.57 2.50 -12.05
N HIS A 145 11.61 2.22 -11.15
CA HIS A 145 11.44 2.98 -9.90
C HIS A 145 11.38 2.12 -8.61
N LEU A 146 11.77 0.84 -8.65
CA LEU A 146 11.83 0.00 -7.45
C LEU A 146 13.06 0.33 -6.57
#